data_AF-A0AA88SVW0-F1
#
_entry.id   AF-A0AA88SVW0-F1
#
_cell.length_a   1.000
_cell.length_b   1.000
_cell.length_c   1.000
_cell.angle_alpha   90.00
_cell.angle_beta   90.00
_cell.angle_gamma   90.00
#
_symmetry.space_group_name_H-M   'P 1'
#
loop_
_entity.id
_entity.type
_entity.pdbx_description
1 polymer ?
#
loop_
_entity_poly.entity_id
_entity_poly.type
_entity_poly.pdbx_seq_one_letter_code
_entity_poly.pdbx_strand_id
1 'polypeptide(L)'
;MKCLTGVIQVSLSKKKRRKRKSGKRKRGSDSRTSKREMHLPSVRQKDKDKTRNIAERTDKKAYEEAQKRLKMAEDDQKNMLPELRKRSRWEYLKKREAEKLEDLEAEIRDEEYLFSKEELTEREEKELAYKRTLRDLASEYKSAGAKEQEERKNRYYMPEEKRSKDVPQKDLELEETPMELGGEQGRWEEERLKTASLSFGAKKERAKNEAGAGEVPADPGRG
;
A
#
# COMPACT_ATOMS: atom_id res chain seq x y z
N MET A 1 -105.28 24.63 -12.27
CA MET A 1 -104.56 24.49 -10.98
C MET A 1 -104.28 23.01 -10.74
N LYS A 2 -103.02 22.66 -10.38
CA LYS A 2 -102.59 21.52 -9.51
C LYS A 2 -103.11 20.10 -9.87
N CYS A 3 -102.32 19.04 -10.10
CA CYS A 3 -100.90 18.76 -9.92
C CYS A 3 -100.51 17.56 -10.80
N LEU A 4 -99.29 17.61 -11.34
CA LEU A 4 -98.53 16.43 -11.75
C LEU A 4 -98.16 15.58 -10.52
N THR A 5 -97.70 14.35 -10.80
CA THR A 5 -96.96 13.40 -9.94
C THR A 5 -97.78 12.23 -9.38
N GLY A 6 -97.66 11.07 -10.04
CA GLY A 6 -98.22 9.82 -9.53
C GLY A 6 -97.68 8.52 -10.13
N VAL A 7 -96.65 8.52 -10.98
CA VAL A 7 -96.18 7.28 -11.66
C VAL A 7 -94.69 6.95 -11.42
N ILE A 8 -93.92 7.82 -10.75
CA ILE A 8 -92.45 7.66 -10.64
C ILE A 8 -91.97 7.00 -9.32
N GLN A 9 -92.86 6.65 -8.38
CA GLN A 9 -92.41 6.08 -7.08
C GLN A 9 -92.25 4.54 -7.02
N VAL A 10 -92.74 3.76 -8.00
CA VAL A 10 -92.68 2.28 -7.92
C VAL A 10 -91.36 1.71 -8.48
N SER A 11 -90.69 2.41 -9.39
CA SER A 11 -89.48 1.92 -10.08
C SER A 11 -88.19 2.09 -9.27
N LEU A 12 -88.08 3.12 -8.42
CA LEU A 12 -86.92 3.30 -7.52
C LEU A 12 -86.91 2.30 -6.34
N SER A 13 -88.08 1.84 -5.89
CA SER A 13 -88.19 0.88 -4.76
C SER A 13 -87.69 -0.54 -5.13
N LYS A 14 -87.96 -1.00 -6.36
CA LYS A 14 -87.48 -2.31 -6.85
C LYS A 14 -85.96 -2.32 -7.10
N LYS A 15 -85.36 -1.22 -7.56
CA LYS A 15 -83.90 -1.11 -7.78
C LYS A 15 -83.12 -1.02 -6.45
N LYS A 16 -83.65 -0.33 -5.44
CA LYS A 16 -83.08 -0.30 -4.06
C LYS A 16 -83.22 -1.65 -3.35
N ARG A 17 -84.28 -2.45 -3.62
CA ARG A 17 -84.41 -3.84 -3.11
C ARG A 17 -83.48 -4.84 -3.81
N ARG A 18 -83.18 -4.68 -5.11
CA ARG A 18 -82.23 -5.56 -5.83
C ARG A 18 -80.78 -5.38 -5.37
N LYS A 19 -80.34 -4.16 -5.04
CA LYS A 19 -78.98 -3.92 -4.49
C LYS A 19 -78.83 -4.32 -3.01
N ARG A 20 -79.93 -4.39 -2.24
CA ARG A 20 -79.94 -4.92 -0.86
C ARG A 20 -80.01 -6.46 -0.78
N LYS A 21 -80.42 -7.15 -1.86
CA LYS A 21 -80.50 -8.63 -1.90
C LYS A 21 -79.22 -9.33 -2.37
N SER A 22 -78.27 -8.65 -3.02
CA SER A 22 -76.95 -9.24 -3.37
C SER A 22 -75.89 -9.07 -2.27
N GLY A 23 -76.11 -8.24 -1.25
CA GLY A 23 -75.17 -8.00 -0.15
C GLY A 23 -75.30 -8.96 1.05
N LYS A 24 -76.11 -10.02 0.94
CA LYS A 24 -76.48 -10.88 2.08
C LYS A 24 -76.31 -12.38 1.79
N ARG A 25 -75.28 -12.75 1.00
CA ARG A 25 -74.87 -14.16 0.79
C ARG A 25 -73.35 -14.38 0.76
N LYS A 26 -72.55 -13.39 1.15
CA LYS A 26 -71.09 -13.50 1.37
C LYS A 26 -70.70 -12.85 2.69
N ARG A 27 -71.21 -13.36 3.81
CA ARG A 27 -70.77 -12.96 5.18
C ARG A 27 -70.56 -14.16 6.11
N GLY A 28 -70.86 -15.38 5.66
CA GLY A 28 -70.66 -16.61 6.43
C GLY A 28 -69.33 -17.30 6.18
N SER A 29 -68.66 -17.01 5.05
CA SER A 29 -67.35 -17.57 4.72
C SER A 29 -66.19 -16.68 5.19
N ASP A 30 -66.40 -15.37 5.26
CA ASP A 30 -65.37 -14.37 5.61
C ASP A 30 -64.93 -14.47 7.07
N SER A 31 -65.79 -14.91 7.99
CA SER A 31 -65.40 -15.02 9.40
C SER A 31 -64.48 -16.21 9.68
N ARG A 32 -64.52 -17.27 8.87
CA ARG A 32 -63.64 -18.43 9.00
C ARG A 32 -62.30 -18.20 8.30
N THR A 33 -62.30 -17.56 7.13
CA THR A 33 -61.06 -17.18 6.43
C THR A 33 -60.34 -16.05 7.18
N SER A 34 -61.04 -15.02 7.63
CA SER A 34 -60.45 -13.93 8.42
C SER A 34 -59.82 -14.44 9.72
N LYS A 35 -60.49 -15.32 10.47
CA LYS A 35 -59.90 -15.89 11.69
C LYS A 35 -58.66 -16.73 11.41
N ARG A 36 -58.61 -17.46 10.29
CA ARG A 36 -57.41 -18.21 9.86
C ARG A 36 -56.29 -17.26 9.43
N GLU A 37 -56.61 -16.24 8.65
CA GLU A 37 -55.63 -15.24 8.19
C GLU A 37 -55.05 -14.40 9.32
N MET A 38 -55.80 -14.18 10.40
CA MET A 38 -55.29 -13.53 11.62
C MET A 38 -54.50 -14.49 12.51
N HIS A 39 -54.80 -15.78 12.48
CA HIS A 39 -54.15 -16.79 13.33
C HIS A 39 -52.82 -17.30 12.74
N LEU A 40 -52.74 -17.43 11.41
CA LEU A 40 -51.53 -17.85 10.70
C LEU A 40 -50.28 -17.00 11.02
N PRO A 41 -50.33 -15.64 11.00
CA PRO A 41 -49.18 -14.83 11.38
C PRO A 41 -48.83 -14.97 12.86
N SER A 42 -49.81 -15.11 13.75
CA SER A 42 -49.55 -15.30 15.19
C SER A 42 -48.88 -16.64 15.50
N VAL A 43 -49.28 -17.72 14.83
CA VAL A 43 -48.63 -19.04 14.99
C VAL A 43 -47.23 -19.02 14.40
N ARG A 44 -47.05 -18.45 13.19
CA ARG A 44 -45.73 -18.29 12.59
C ARG A 44 -44.79 -17.43 13.44
N GLN A 45 -45.30 -16.41 14.12
CA GLN A 45 -44.51 -15.60 15.07
C GLN A 45 -44.14 -16.42 16.31
N LYS A 46 -45.10 -17.10 16.93
CA LYS A 46 -44.84 -17.98 18.09
C LYS A 46 -43.83 -19.09 17.80
N ASP A 47 -43.90 -19.69 16.61
CA ASP A 47 -42.95 -20.73 16.19
C ASP A 47 -41.54 -20.14 15.99
N LYS A 48 -41.44 -18.96 15.37
CA LYS A 48 -40.17 -18.22 15.22
C LYS A 48 -39.57 -17.81 16.56
N ASP A 49 -40.39 -17.36 17.51
CA ASP A 49 -39.96 -16.93 18.84
C ASP A 49 -39.49 -18.13 19.71
N LYS A 50 -40.04 -19.32 19.46
CA LYS A 50 -39.72 -20.55 20.20
C LYS A 50 -38.47 -21.27 19.66
N THR A 51 -38.14 -21.09 18.37
CA THR A 51 -36.92 -21.63 17.77
C THR A 51 -35.74 -20.66 17.88
N ARG A 52 -34.55 -21.13 18.30
CA ARG A 52 -33.32 -20.32 18.25
C ARG A 52 -32.83 -20.26 16.79
N ASN A 53 -32.95 -19.11 16.16
CA ASN A 53 -32.61 -18.90 14.75
C ASN A 53 -31.09 -18.75 14.56
N ILE A 54 -30.38 -19.88 14.39
CA ILE A 54 -28.91 -19.94 14.36
C ILE A 54 -28.34 -19.47 13.01
N ALA A 55 -29.03 -19.72 11.90
CA ALA A 55 -28.60 -19.31 10.56
C ALA A 55 -28.62 -17.77 10.38
N GLU A 56 -29.65 -17.08 10.86
CA GLU A 56 -29.71 -15.62 10.76
C GLU A 56 -28.61 -14.90 11.58
N ARG A 57 -28.04 -15.56 12.60
CA ARG A 57 -26.99 -14.98 13.44
C ARG A 57 -25.62 -15.01 12.77
N THR A 58 -25.34 -15.99 11.91
CA THR A 58 -24.12 -16.05 11.10
C THR A 58 -24.20 -15.09 9.92
N ASP A 59 -25.38 -14.97 9.29
CA ASP A 59 -25.58 -14.12 8.12
C ASP A 59 -25.50 -12.64 8.46
N LYS A 60 -25.99 -12.22 9.64
CA LYS A 60 -25.85 -10.83 10.13
C LYS A 60 -24.38 -10.44 10.34
N LYS A 61 -23.58 -11.34 10.92
CA LYS A 61 -22.13 -11.10 11.10
C LYS A 61 -21.38 -11.04 9.78
N ALA A 62 -21.68 -11.97 8.86
CA ALA A 62 -21.09 -11.97 7.53
C ALA A 62 -21.47 -10.71 6.73
N TYR A 63 -22.73 -10.25 6.87
CA TYR A 63 -23.19 -9.01 6.25
C TYR A 63 -22.53 -7.77 6.85
N GLU A 64 -22.41 -7.69 8.18
CA GLU A 64 -21.67 -6.61 8.85
C GLU A 64 -20.19 -6.58 8.44
N GLU A 65 -19.57 -7.74 8.27
CA GLU A 65 -18.19 -7.87 7.82
C GLU A 65 -18.03 -7.47 6.35
N ALA A 66 -18.96 -7.88 5.47
CA ALA A 66 -19.01 -7.46 4.08
C ALA A 66 -19.24 -5.94 3.95
N GLN A 67 -20.14 -5.37 4.76
CA GLN A 67 -20.35 -3.92 4.81
C GLN A 67 -19.12 -3.17 5.30
N LYS A 68 -18.38 -3.72 6.29
CA LYS A 68 -17.11 -3.14 6.72
C LYS A 68 -16.08 -3.18 5.60
N ARG A 69 -15.93 -4.29 4.89
CA ARG A 69 -15.01 -4.39 3.73
C ARG A 69 -15.37 -3.41 2.62
N LEU A 70 -16.66 -3.25 2.32
CA LEU A 70 -17.12 -2.27 1.35
C LEU A 70 -16.80 -0.84 1.79
N LYS A 71 -17.07 -0.48 3.05
CA LYS A 71 -16.72 0.83 3.60
C LYS A 71 -15.21 1.10 3.56
N MET A 72 -14.39 0.12 3.94
CA MET A 72 -12.93 0.25 3.86
C MET A 72 -12.47 0.47 2.41
N ALA A 73 -13.00 -0.30 1.45
CA ALA A 73 -12.67 -0.12 0.04
C ALA A 73 -13.12 1.25 -0.50
N GLU A 74 -14.29 1.75 -0.09
CA GLU A 74 -14.78 3.08 -0.46
C GLU A 74 -13.90 4.19 0.14
N ASP A 75 -13.49 4.05 1.39
CA ASP A 75 -12.67 5.04 2.08
C ASP A 75 -11.23 5.03 1.54
N ASP A 76 -10.68 3.87 1.22
CA ASP A 76 -9.41 3.75 0.50
C ASP A 76 -9.51 4.47 -0.85
N GLN A 77 -10.53 4.19 -1.67
CA GLN A 77 -10.74 4.87 -2.94
C GLN A 77 -10.83 6.40 -2.81
N LYS A 78 -11.51 6.91 -1.77
CA LYS A 78 -11.56 8.36 -1.48
C LYS A 78 -10.19 8.92 -1.12
N ASN A 79 -9.37 8.18 -0.38
CA ASN A 79 -8.05 8.59 0.06
C ASN A 79 -6.95 8.40 -1.01
N MET A 80 -7.14 7.48 -1.96
CA MET A 80 -6.18 7.22 -3.04
C MET A 80 -5.90 8.46 -3.88
N LEU A 81 -6.93 9.23 -4.24
CA LEU A 81 -6.76 10.41 -5.09
C LEU A 81 -5.93 11.52 -4.42
N PRO A 82 -6.20 11.95 -3.17
CA PRO A 82 -5.33 12.88 -2.45
C PRO A 82 -3.87 12.41 -2.34
N GLU A 83 -3.63 11.14 -2.02
CA GLU A 83 -2.27 10.61 -1.91
C GLU A 83 -1.55 10.60 -3.25
N LEU A 84 -2.24 10.24 -4.34
CA LEU A 84 -1.69 10.34 -5.70
C LEU A 84 -1.35 11.78 -6.10
N ARG A 85 -2.17 12.76 -5.69
CA ARG A 85 -1.86 14.20 -5.92
C ARG A 85 -0.62 14.65 -5.16
N LYS A 86 -0.43 14.17 -3.92
CA LYS A 86 0.78 14.49 -3.14
C LYS A 86 2.02 13.93 -3.83
N ARG A 87 1.97 12.66 -4.23
CA ARG A 87 3.06 11.99 -4.96
C ARG A 87 3.39 12.70 -6.28
N SER A 88 2.37 12.99 -7.09
CA SER A 88 2.58 13.70 -8.36
C SER A 88 3.18 15.10 -8.14
N ARG A 89 2.76 15.80 -7.09
CA ARG A 89 3.32 17.11 -6.73
C ARG A 89 4.79 17.01 -6.32
N TRP A 90 5.17 16.01 -5.53
CA TRP A 90 6.59 15.80 -5.17
C TRP A 90 7.44 15.53 -6.40
N GLU A 91 6.98 14.65 -7.29
CA GLU A 91 7.66 14.35 -8.56
C GLU A 91 7.79 15.60 -9.45
N TYR A 92 6.73 16.40 -9.55
CA TYR A 92 6.77 17.66 -10.30
C TYR A 92 7.77 18.64 -9.68
N LEU A 93 7.76 18.82 -8.36
CA LEU A 93 8.67 19.75 -7.70
C LEU A 93 10.13 19.35 -7.89
N LYS A 94 10.45 18.05 -7.81
CA LYS A 94 11.79 17.52 -8.08
C LYS A 94 12.23 17.80 -9.52
N LYS A 95 11.35 17.59 -10.50
CA LYS A 95 11.62 17.91 -11.91
C LYS A 95 11.77 19.42 -12.12
N ARG A 96 10.90 20.21 -11.50
CA ARG A 96 10.85 21.66 -11.64
C ARG A 96 12.08 22.34 -11.04
N GLU A 97 12.56 21.84 -9.91
CA GLU A 97 13.80 22.29 -9.31
C GLU A 97 15.00 22.05 -10.25
N ALA A 98 15.08 20.84 -10.85
CA ALA A 98 16.14 20.52 -11.80
C ALA A 98 16.05 21.39 -13.07
N GLU A 99 14.87 21.53 -13.68
CA GLU A 99 14.62 22.39 -14.84
C GLU A 99 15.04 23.83 -14.56
N LYS A 100 14.71 24.38 -13.39
CA LYS A 100 15.06 25.76 -13.03
C LYS A 100 16.55 25.98 -12.82
N LEU A 101 17.27 24.97 -12.32
CA LEU A 101 18.73 25.04 -12.21
C LEU A 101 19.39 24.96 -13.59
N GLU A 102 18.91 24.06 -14.45
CA GLU A 102 19.40 23.94 -15.82
C GLU A 102 19.15 25.21 -16.64
N ASP A 103 17.96 25.82 -16.52
CA ASP A 103 17.61 27.10 -17.13
C ASP A 103 18.58 28.20 -16.69
N LEU A 104 18.86 28.29 -15.38
CA LEU A 104 19.73 29.31 -14.82
C LEU A 104 21.21 29.11 -15.22
N GLU A 105 21.66 27.86 -15.30
CA GLU A 105 22.98 27.55 -15.86
C GLU A 105 23.08 27.88 -17.35
N ALA A 106 22.03 27.62 -18.12
CA ALA A 106 21.97 27.96 -19.52
C ALA A 106 21.99 29.49 -19.73
N GLU A 107 21.23 30.23 -18.92
CA GLU A 107 21.23 31.69 -18.94
C GLU A 107 22.63 32.27 -18.66
N ILE A 108 23.32 31.77 -17.63
CA ILE A 108 24.70 32.17 -17.34
C ILE A 108 25.64 31.83 -18.51
N ARG A 109 25.52 30.63 -19.08
CA ARG A 109 26.36 30.18 -20.21
C ARG A 109 26.14 31.04 -21.44
N ASP A 110 24.90 31.40 -21.74
CA ASP A 110 24.55 32.24 -22.88
C ASP A 110 25.09 33.66 -22.69
N GLU A 111 24.97 34.24 -21.50
CA GLU A 111 25.51 35.58 -21.22
C GLU A 111 27.05 35.59 -21.32
N GLU A 112 27.72 34.59 -20.74
CA GLU A 112 29.18 34.44 -20.84
C GLU A 112 29.64 34.25 -22.28
N TYR A 113 28.88 33.52 -23.10
CA TYR A 113 29.23 33.27 -24.49
C TYR A 113 28.97 34.51 -25.37
N LEU A 114 27.76 35.08 -25.30
CA LEU A 114 27.31 36.20 -26.13
C LEU A 114 28.13 37.47 -25.86
N PHE A 115 28.42 37.78 -24.59
CA PHE A 115 29.09 39.01 -24.18
C PHE A 115 30.57 38.83 -23.85
N SER A 116 31.17 37.69 -24.22
CA SER A 116 32.59 37.39 -23.97
C SER A 116 33.59 38.44 -24.51
N LYS A 117 33.20 39.21 -25.53
CA LYS A 117 34.06 40.20 -26.22
C LYS A 117 33.73 41.65 -25.87
N GLU A 118 32.65 41.89 -25.13
CA GLU A 118 32.20 43.23 -24.78
C GLU A 118 32.61 43.55 -23.34
N GLU A 119 32.88 44.84 -23.06
CA GLU A 119 33.13 45.31 -21.70
C GLU A 119 31.77 45.46 -21.00
N LEU A 120 31.53 44.59 -20.01
CA LEU A 120 30.31 44.62 -19.19
C LEU A 120 30.32 45.85 -18.28
N THR A 121 29.14 46.45 -18.09
CA THR A 121 28.99 47.52 -17.10
C THR A 121 29.09 46.95 -15.68
N GLU A 122 29.49 47.75 -14.69
CA GLU A 122 29.58 47.30 -13.28
C GLU A 122 28.27 46.69 -12.76
N ARG A 123 27.12 47.11 -13.32
CA ARG A 123 25.81 46.58 -12.95
C ARG A 123 25.64 45.17 -13.49
N GLU A 124 25.92 44.95 -14.77
CA GLU A 124 25.80 43.65 -15.42
C GLU A 124 26.79 42.63 -14.83
N GLU A 125 28.00 43.06 -14.48
CA GLU A 125 28.97 42.23 -13.76
C GLU A 125 28.43 41.74 -12.41
N LYS A 126 27.78 42.62 -11.65
CA LYS A 126 27.15 42.28 -10.36
C LYS A 126 25.95 41.34 -10.56
N GLU A 127 25.16 41.56 -11.60
CA GLU A 127 24.03 40.69 -11.95
C GLU A 127 24.51 39.29 -12.34
N LEU A 128 25.55 39.18 -13.16
CA LEU A 128 26.21 37.91 -13.52
C LEU A 128 26.80 37.20 -12.31
N ALA A 129 27.52 37.93 -11.46
CA ALA A 129 28.08 37.37 -10.22
C ALA A 129 26.96 36.87 -9.29
N TYR A 130 25.85 37.61 -9.18
CA TYR A 130 24.69 37.18 -8.41
C TYR A 130 24.09 35.88 -8.95
N LYS A 131 23.89 35.75 -10.27
CA LYS A 131 23.39 34.50 -10.88
C LYS A 131 24.33 33.32 -10.60
N ARG A 132 25.65 33.52 -10.74
CA ARG A 132 26.66 32.49 -10.42
C ARG A 132 26.58 32.03 -8.96
N THR A 133 26.60 32.98 -8.02
CA THR A 133 26.48 32.64 -6.59
C THR A 133 25.17 31.93 -6.26
N LEU A 134 24.06 32.33 -6.87
CA LEU A 134 22.77 31.68 -6.66
C LEU A 134 22.76 30.23 -7.19
N ARG A 135 23.35 30.00 -8.36
CA ARG A 135 23.56 28.66 -8.93
C ARG A 135 24.36 27.77 -7.99
N ASP A 136 25.48 28.30 -7.49
CA ASP A 136 26.39 27.56 -6.61
C ASP A 136 25.70 27.19 -5.29
N LEU A 137 25.05 28.16 -4.63
CA LEU A 137 24.31 27.91 -3.39
C LEU A 137 23.21 26.85 -3.58
N ALA A 138 22.48 26.90 -4.68
CA ALA A 138 21.44 25.93 -4.96
C ALA A 138 21.99 24.52 -5.25
N SER A 139 23.10 24.43 -5.99
CA SER A 139 23.81 23.18 -6.25
C SER A 139 24.38 22.58 -4.96
N GLU A 140 25.02 23.42 -4.12
CA GLU A 140 25.55 23.04 -2.82
C GLU A 140 24.44 22.51 -1.90
N TYR A 141 23.30 23.20 -1.83
CA TYR A 141 22.14 22.77 -1.05
C TYR A 141 21.67 21.37 -1.46
N LYS A 142 21.53 21.13 -2.77
CA LYS A 142 21.14 19.82 -3.31
C LYS A 142 22.17 18.73 -2.97
N SER A 143 23.46 19.05 -3.10
CA SER A 143 24.55 18.13 -2.76
C SER A 143 24.60 17.82 -1.26
N ALA A 144 24.34 18.81 -0.41
CA ALA A 144 24.31 18.66 1.04
C ALA A 144 23.13 17.79 1.47
N GLY A 145 21.95 17.98 0.89
CA GLY A 145 20.81 17.11 1.13
C GLY A 145 21.05 15.65 0.70
N ALA A 146 21.77 15.43 -0.41
CA ALA A 146 22.16 14.09 -0.83
C ALA A 146 23.12 13.42 0.16
N LYS A 147 24.14 14.16 0.64
CA LYS A 147 25.07 13.70 1.68
C LYS A 147 24.36 13.38 2.99
N GLU A 148 23.44 14.23 3.44
CA GLU A 148 22.64 13.97 4.66
C GLU A 148 21.85 12.67 4.55
N GLN A 149 21.26 12.39 3.38
CA GLN A 149 20.51 11.15 3.16
C GLN A 149 21.42 9.92 3.15
N GLU A 150 22.63 10.03 2.62
CA GLU A 150 23.63 8.97 2.66
C GLU A 150 24.10 8.70 4.09
N GLU A 151 24.44 9.75 4.85
CA GLU A 151 24.75 9.64 6.27
C GLU A 151 23.59 9.03 7.06
N ARG A 152 22.35 9.42 6.75
CA ARG A 152 21.15 8.88 7.40
C ARG A 152 21.00 7.38 7.17
N LYS A 153 21.36 6.87 5.99
CA LYS A 153 21.38 5.42 5.70
C LYS A 153 22.48 4.70 6.50
N ASN A 154 23.62 5.34 6.72
CA ASN A 154 24.75 4.78 7.46
C ASN A 154 24.56 4.83 8.99
N ARG A 155 23.60 5.61 9.49
CA ARG A 155 23.26 5.64 10.92
C ARG A 155 22.58 4.33 11.34
N TYR A 156 23.02 3.76 12.46
CA TYR A 156 22.39 2.55 13.02
C TYR A 156 20.91 2.83 13.32
N TYR A 157 20.03 2.11 12.62
CA TYR A 157 18.59 2.15 12.85
C TYR A 157 18.21 0.96 13.72
N MET A 158 17.79 1.22 14.96
CA MET A 158 17.29 0.20 15.85
C MET A 158 15.97 -0.36 15.30
N PRO A 159 15.89 -1.68 15.01
CA PRO A 159 14.67 -2.26 14.49
C PRO A 159 13.49 -2.04 15.44
N GLU A 160 12.35 -1.58 14.91
CA GLU A 160 11.12 -1.45 15.69
C GLU A 160 10.59 -2.85 16.04
N GLU A 161 10.36 -3.09 17.34
CA GLU A 161 9.74 -4.33 17.82
C GLU A 161 8.23 -4.32 17.49
N LYS A 162 7.90 -4.65 16.25
CA LYS A 162 6.51 -4.86 15.83
C LYS A 162 6.07 -6.22 16.36
N ARG A 163 4.97 -6.24 17.11
CA ARG A 163 4.42 -7.45 17.74
C ARG A 163 3.79 -8.45 16.75
N SER A 164 3.78 -8.12 15.45
CA SER A 164 3.38 -9.00 14.36
C SER A 164 4.61 -9.68 13.75
N LYS A 165 4.53 -11.00 13.51
CA LYS A 165 5.57 -11.81 12.85
C LYS A 165 5.62 -11.57 11.33
N ASP A 166 5.37 -10.35 10.88
CA ASP A 166 5.50 -10.01 9.47
C ASP A 166 6.89 -9.41 9.30
N VAL A 167 7.86 -10.26 8.97
CA VAL A 167 9.21 -9.83 8.62
C VAL A 167 9.09 -8.96 7.37
N PRO A 168 9.45 -7.66 7.41
CA PRO A 168 9.45 -6.84 6.21
C PRO A 168 10.42 -7.48 5.22
N GLN A 169 9.90 -8.00 4.12
CA GLN A 169 10.70 -8.43 2.99
C GLN A 169 11.32 -7.17 2.39
N LYS A 170 12.48 -6.81 2.93
CA LYS A 170 13.30 -5.73 2.39
C LYS A 170 13.73 -6.24 1.04
N ASP A 171 13.24 -5.62 -0.03
CA ASP A 171 13.73 -5.84 -1.39
C ASP A 171 15.19 -5.40 -1.42
N LEU A 172 16.06 -6.32 -1.00
CA LEU A 172 17.48 -6.27 -1.29
C LEU A 172 17.55 -6.50 -2.79
N GLU A 173 17.85 -5.44 -3.54
CA GLU A 173 18.34 -5.60 -4.90
C GLU A 173 19.46 -6.64 -4.83
N LEU A 174 19.18 -7.80 -5.43
CA LEU A 174 20.06 -8.95 -5.43
C LEU A 174 21.24 -8.60 -6.34
N GLU A 175 22.17 -7.79 -5.83
CA GLU A 175 23.51 -7.76 -6.39
C GLU A 175 24.02 -9.20 -6.29
N GLU A 176 24.31 -9.78 -7.45
CA GLU A 176 24.67 -11.18 -7.70
C GLU A 176 26.05 -11.46 -7.09
N THR A 177 26.15 -11.27 -5.79
CA THR A 177 27.26 -11.72 -4.96
C THR A 177 27.17 -13.24 -4.95
N PRO A 178 28.24 -13.96 -5.34
CA PRO A 178 28.26 -15.41 -5.22
C PRO A 178 27.89 -15.76 -3.78
N MET A 179 26.75 -16.42 -3.61
CA MET A 179 26.25 -16.83 -2.32
C MET A 179 27.29 -17.77 -1.71
N GLU A 180 28.16 -17.25 -0.85
CA GLU A 180 29.08 -18.05 -0.04
C GLU A 180 28.21 -19.01 0.77
N LEU A 181 28.16 -20.27 0.34
CA LEU A 181 27.49 -21.41 0.98
C LEU A 181 28.06 -21.59 2.40
N GLY A 182 27.59 -20.76 3.34
CA GLY A 182 28.06 -20.75 4.72
C GLY A 182 27.93 -19.40 5.43
N GLY A 183 27.90 -18.27 4.73
CA GLY A 183 27.89 -16.95 5.38
C GLY A 183 28.94 -16.81 6.51
N GLU A 184 28.65 -15.97 7.51
CA GLU A 184 29.53 -15.78 8.69
C GLU A 184 29.70 -17.05 9.53
N GLN A 185 28.72 -17.95 9.51
CA GLN A 185 28.73 -19.20 10.29
C GLN A 185 29.70 -20.23 9.70
N GLY A 186 29.74 -20.36 8.38
CA GLY A 186 30.68 -21.21 7.66
C GLY A 186 32.12 -20.72 7.80
N ARG A 187 32.34 -19.39 7.80
CA ARG A 187 33.66 -18.81 8.11
C ARG A 187 34.12 -19.18 9.53
N TRP A 188 33.20 -19.17 10.49
CA TRP A 188 33.48 -19.58 11.87
C TRP A 188 33.75 -21.08 12.01
N GLU A 189 32.99 -21.92 11.31
CA GLU A 189 33.21 -23.37 11.25
C GLU A 189 34.54 -23.70 10.58
N GLU A 190 34.89 -23.02 9.50
CA GLU A 190 36.19 -23.15 8.84
C GLU A 190 37.33 -22.70 9.73
N GLU A 191 37.19 -21.59 10.45
CA GLU A 191 38.23 -21.10 11.36
C GLU A 191 38.42 -22.08 12.54
N ARG A 192 37.32 -22.66 13.05
CA ARG A 192 37.35 -23.75 14.03
C ARG A 192 37.96 -25.04 13.48
N LEU A 193 37.65 -25.42 12.25
CA LEU A 193 38.25 -26.58 11.59
C LEU A 193 39.74 -26.36 11.30
N LYS A 194 40.13 -25.16 10.85
CA LYS A 194 41.53 -24.77 10.64
C LYS A 194 42.29 -24.84 11.95
N THR A 195 41.78 -24.25 13.03
CA THR A 195 42.40 -24.34 14.36
C THR A 195 42.47 -25.77 14.89
N ALA A 196 41.44 -26.60 14.67
CA ALA A 196 41.46 -28.00 15.04
C ALA A 196 42.43 -28.86 14.20
N SER A 197 42.63 -28.50 12.92
CA SER A 197 43.55 -29.18 12.00
C SER A 197 45.01 -28.79 12.18
N LEU A 198 45.30 -27.73 12.96
CA LEU A 198 46.66 -27.34 13.32
C LEU A 198 47.27 -28.37 14.26
N SER A 199 48.02 -29.31 13.69
CA SER A 199 48.84 -30.25 14.45
C SER A 199 50.23 -29.66 14.71
N PHE A 200 50.61 -29.48 15.97
CA PHE A 200 51.97 -29.08 16.36
C PHE A 200 52.77 -30.29 16.85
N GLY A 201 54.01 -30.45 16.39
CA GLY A 201 54.89 -31.53 16.85
C GLY A 201 56.14 -31.73 16.00
N ALA A 202 57.28 -31.99 16.66
CA ALA A 202 58.59 -32.15 16.04
C ALA A 202 58.68 -33.28 15.00
N LYS A 203 57.73 -34.22 15.00
CA LYS A 203 57.67 -35.32 14.03
C LYS A 203 57.31 -34.83 12.61
N LYS A 204 56.49 -33.77 12.48
CA LYS A 204 56.17 -33.17 11.17
C LYS A 204 57.31 -32.31 10.62
N GLU A 205 58.02 -31.59 11.49
CA GLU A 205 59.25 -30.87 11.16
C GLU A 205 60.38 -31.82 10.73
N ARG A 206 60.57 -32.95 11.45
CA ARG A 206 61.55 -33.98 11.05
C ARG A 206 61.21 -34.61 9.70
N ALA A 207 59.94 -34.96 9.46
CA ALA A 207 59.52 -35.49 8.16
C ALA A 207 59.68 -34.48 7.01
N LYS A 208 59.48 -33.17 7.26
CA LYS A 208 59.74 -32.11 6.27
C LYS A 208 61.23 -31.90 6.02
N ASN A 209 62.06 -31.93 7.06
CA ASN A 209 63.51 -31.83 6.93
C ASN A 209 64.12 -33.07 6.26
N GLU A 210 63.58 -34.27 6.53
CA GLU A 210 63.96 -35.52 5.85
C GLU A 210 63.54 -35.51 4.38
N ALA A 211 62.38 -34.95 4.04
CA ALA A 211 61.95 -34.77 2.65
C ALA A 211 62.72 -33.66 1.90
N GLY A 212 63.22 -32.63 2.62
CA GLY A 212 64.01 -31.53 2.06
C GLY A 212 65.52 -31.82 1.94
N ALA A 213 66.04 -32.85 2.61
CA ALA A 213 67.46 -33.22 2.59
C ALA A 213 67.90 -34.02 1.35
N GLY A 214 67.01 -34.23 0.37
CA GLY A 214 67.26 -35.03 -0.83
C GLY A 214 67.78 -34.29 -2.07
N GLU A 215 67.94 -32.97 -2.03
CA GLU A 215 68.36 -32.19 -3.20
C GLU A 215 69.46 -31.18 -2.82
N VAL A 216 70.70 -31.67 -2.75
CA VAL A 216 71.89 -30.81 -2.73
C VAL A 216 72.28 -30.55 -4.19
N PRO A 217 72.09 -29.35 -4.76
CA PRO A 217 72.64 -29.02 -6.06
C PRO A 217 74.17 -29.01 -5.97
N ALA A 218 74.82 -29.81 -6.81
CA ALA A 218 76.28 -29.80 -6.94
C ALA A 218 76.75 -28.42 -7.44
N ASP A 219 77.56 -27.73 -6.64
CA ASP A 219 78.25 -26.49 -7.04
C ASP A 219 79.33 -26.79 -8.10
N PRO A 220 79.25 -26.27 -9.34
CA PRO A 220 80.38 -26.25 -10.24
C PRO A 220 81.11 -24.91 -10.07
N GLY A 221 82.03 -24.84 -9.10
CA GLY A 221 82.88 -23.68 -8.91
C GLY A 221 84.34 -24.04 -8.74
N ARG A 222 85.14 -23.80 -9.80
CA ARG A 222 86.41 -23.03 -9.80
C ARG A 222 87.39 -23.49 -10.88
N GLY A 223 87.65 -22.57 -11.81
CA GLY A 223 88.77 -22.55 -12.75
C GLY A 223 88.81 -21.15 -13.36
#